data_AF-A0A7J6NTD0-F1
#
_entry.id   AF-A0A7J6NTD0-F1
#
_cell.length_a   1.000
_cell.length_b   1.000
_cell.length_c   1.000
_cell.angle_alpha   90.00
_cell.angle_beta   90.00
_cell.angle_gamma   90.00
#
_symmetry.space_group_name_H-M   'P 1'
#
loop_
_entity.id
_entity.type
_entity.pdbx_description
1 polymer ?
#
loop_
_entity_poly.entity_id
_entity_poly.type
_entity_poly.pdbx_seq_one_letter_code
_entity_poly.pdbx_strand_id
1 'polypeptide(L)'
;MVPMIVLCLRWQWRFSTSPQRVINEAPAYTGVSGAIMGFMSDVKQVLMSKSFVLICLGFAAFNFVVGGLAVHGPTILRESLYASQAVATLGLGLATVFTGVLGTYFGGWLSDKVAGKNPDVSSRARAGSKICAIMSAIGALSIASTAMANSTGMFLCMMSFSLMALFSTTAPCNVGLMSTVPEDVRSQGLAISIGVSHLIGDFPSPVIMGAIADASKSWSVAIMFAAVWMLLAVACWSLACRHIYRYGAVVPTAPHVTYYVSQASTDDIDKETSFDPVMDVVERAEARRKMEKLLLLRLKLFCDNSQ
;
A
#
# COMPACT_ATOMS: atom_id res chain seq x y z
N MET A 1 2.51 24.27 -11.69
CA MET A 1 2.14 22.89 -12.15
C MET A 1 2.51 22.63 -13.61
N VAL A 2 2.28 23.56 -14.54
CA VAL A 2 2.67 23.43 -15.97
C VAL A 2 4.13 22.99 -16.22
N PRO A 3 5.15 23.51 -15.50
CA PRO A 3 6.54 23.08 -15.70
C PRO A 3 6.76 21.60 -15.32
N MET A 4 6.06 21.14 -14.29
CA MET A 4 6.14 19.76 -13.79
C MET A 4 5.46 18.79 -14.75
N ILE A 5 4.33 19.18 -15.34
CA ILE A 5 3.64 18.43 -16.38
C ILE A 5 4.52 18.31 -17.64
N VAL A 6 5.15 19.41 -18.08
CA VAL A 6 6.08 19.38 -19.23
C VAL A 6 7.30 18.51 -18.95
N LEU A 7 7.86 18.56 -17.75
CA LEU A 7 8.96 17.68 -17.33
C LEU A 7 8.54 16.21 -17.31
N CYS A 8 7.36 15.89 -16.76
CA CYS A 8 6.80 14.54 -16.78
C CYS A 8 6.57 14.03 -18.21
N LEU A 9 6.00 14.84 -19.10
CA LEU A 9 5.75 14.45 -20.48
C LEU A 9 7.06 14.22 -21.26
N ARG A 10 8.09 15.07 -21.04
CA ARG A 10 9.42 14.88 -21.63
C ARG A 10 10.13 13.64 -21.09
N TRP A 11 9.97 13.36 -19.80
CA TRP A 11 10.58 12.21 -19.14
C TRP A 11 9.89 10.89 -19.54
N GLN A 12 8.57 10.90 -19.67
CA GLN A 12 7.78 9.76 -20.15
C GLN A 12 8.14 9.38 -21.60
N TRP A 13 8.36 10.38 -22.46
CA TRP A 13 8.83 10.16 -23.84
C TRP A 13 10.20 9.48 -23.90
N ARG A 14 11.10 9.75 -22.94
CA ARG A 14 12.45 9.16 -22.87
C ARG A 14 12.43 7.65 -22.62
N PHE A 15 11.39 7.12 -21.98
CA PHE A 15 11.24 5.68 -21.69
C PHE A 15 10.28 4.96 -22.64
N SER A 16 9.60 5.69 -23.53
CA SER A 16 8.66 5.13 -24.51
C SER A 16 9.34 4.36 -25.65
N THR A 17 10.67 4.37 -25.74
CA THR A 17 11.42 3.76 -26.86
C THR A 17 12.10 2.44 -26.51
N SER A 18 11.57 1.67 -25.54
CA SER A 18 11.93 0.25 -25.45
C SER A 18 11.34 -0.45 -26.67
N PRO A 19 12.07 -1.34 -27.39
CA PRO A 19 11.43 -2.20 -28.38
C PRO A 19 10.29 -2.91 -27.67
N GLN A 20 9.07 -2.76 -28.19
CA GLN A 20 7.91 -3.53 -27.74
C GLN A 20 8.33 -5.00 -27.76
N ARG A 21 8.63 -5.55 -26.58
CA ARG A 21 8.59 -6.99 -26.39
C ARG A 21 7.17 -7.35 -26.77
N VAL A 22 6.99 -7.97 -27.94
CA VAL A 22 5.69 -8.28 -28.57
C VAL A 22 4.69 -8.63 -27.48
N ILE A 23 3.94 -7.62 -27.07
CA ILE A 23 2.78 -7.82 -26.22
C ILE A 23 1.80 -8.27 -27.28
N ASN A 24 1.48 -9.57 -27.30
CA ASN A 24 0.32 -10.07 -28.03
C ASN A 24 -0.77 -9.04 -27.81
N GLU A 25 -1.25 -8.46 -28.93
CA GLU A 25 -2.11 -7.29 -28.91
C GLU A 25 -3.15 -7.45 -27.80
N ALA A 26 -3.18 -6.51 -26.86
CA ALA A 26 -4.28 -6.44 -25.92
C ALA A 26 -5.54 -6.45 -26.80
N PRO A 27 -6.47 -7.38 -26.60
CA PRO A 27 -7.57 -7.52 -27.53
C PRO A 27 -8.28 -6.19 -27.54
N ALA A 28 -8.51 -5.69 -28.75
CA ALA A 28 -9.44 -4.61 -28.92
C ALA A 28 -10.75 -5.06 -28.26
N TYR A 29 -11.09 -4.49 -27.11
CA TYR A 29 -12.43 -4.63 -26.56
C TYR A 29 -13.35 -4.00 -27.60
N THR A 30 -13.93 -4.83 -28.47
CA THR A 30 -14.81 -4.42 -29.56
C THR A 30 -16.16 -4.02 -28.97
N GLY A 31 -16.18 -2.87 -28.29
CA GLY A 31 -17.37 -2.27 -27.70
C GLY A 31 -17.25 -1.89 -26.23
N VAL A 32 -18.00 -0.85 -25.84
CA VAL A 32 -18.07 -0.31 -24.46
C VAL A 32 -18.41 -1.40 -23.44
N SER A 33 -19.29 -2.35 -23.78
CA SER A 33 -19.68 -3.45 -22.90
C SER A 33 -18.53 -4.42 -22.59
N GLY A 34 -17.66 -4.69 -23.56
CA GLY A 34 -16.48 -5.54 -23.37
C GLY A 34 -15.46 -4.89 -22.44
N ALA A 35 -15.23 -3.59 -22.60
CA ALA A 35 -14.35 -2.82 -21.73
C ALA A 35 -14.88 -2.75 -20.28
N ILE A 36 -16.19 -2.57 -20.09
CA ILE A 36 -16.83 -2.57 -18.77
C ILE A 36 -16.71 -3.95 -18.10
N MET A 37 -16.94 -5.03 -18.83
CA MET A 37 -16.81 -6.39 -18.29
C MET A 37 -15.36 -6.71 -17.90
N GLY A 38 -14.38 -6.34 -18.72
CA GLY A 38 -12.95 -6.46 -18.38
C GLY A 38 -12.60 -5.67 -17.11
N PHE A 39 -13.01 -4.41 -17.04
CA PHE A 39 -12.80 -3.57 -15.86
C PHE A 39 -13.44 -4.16 -14.59
N MET A 40 -14.67 -4.65 -14.66
CA MET A 40 -15.34 -5.27 -13.51
C MET A 40 -14.62 -6.55 -13.05
N SER A 41 -14.07 -7.33 -13.99
CA SER A 41 -13.25 -8.50 -13.70
C SER A 41 -11.97 -8.12 -12.96
N ASP A 42 -11.25 -7.09 -13.44
CA ASP A 42 -10.03 -6.58 -12.81
C ASP A 42 -10.31 -6.07 -11.38
N VAL A 43 -11.38 -5.29 -11.21
CA VAL A 43 -11.81 -4.79 -9.89
C VAL A 43 -12.12 -5.96 -8.96
N LYS A 44 -12.87 -6.96 -9.43
CA LYS A 44 -13.18 -8.15 -8.63
C LYS A 44 -11.91 -8.89 -8.26
N GLN A 45 -10.98 -9.07 -9.18
CA GLN A 45 -9.70 -9.75 -8.92
C GLN A 45 -8.89 -9.04 -7.84
N VAL A 46 -8.79 -7.72 -7.91
CA VAL A 46 -8.09 -6.89 -6.93
C VAL A 46 -8.77 -6.99 -5.55
N LEU A 47 -10.10 -6.83 -5.49
CA LEU A 47 -10.84 -6.83 -4.22
C LEU A 47 -10.94 -8.21 -3.56
N MET A 48 -10.76 -9.29 -4.32
CA MET A 48 -10.69 -10.65 -3.76
C MET A 48 -9.34 -10.93 -3.07
N SER A 49 -8.30 -10.12 -3.33
CA SER A 49 -7.03 -10.21 -2.62
C SER A 49 -7.17 -9.62 -1.22
N LYS A 50 -7.31 -10.49 -0.21
CA LYS A 50 -7.38 -10.07 1.20
C LYS A 50 -6.17 -9.23 1.63
N SER A 51 -4.99 -9.56 1.12
CA SER A 51 -3.76 -8.79 1.39
C SER A 51 -3.87 -7.38 0.82
N PHE A 52 -4.36 -7.23 -0.42
CA PHE A 52 -4.59 -5.92 -1.03
C PHE A 52 -5.61 -5.11 -0.22
N VAL A 53 -6.76 -5.70 0.11
CA VAL A 53 -7.83 -5.01 0.86
C VAL A 53 -7.33 -4.52 2.22
N LEU A 54 -6.58 -5.33 2.97
CA LEU A 54 -6.03 -4.92 4.25
C LEU A 54 -5.01 -3.77 4.12
N ILE A 55 -4.13 -3.81 3.11
CA ILE A 55 -3.19 -2.71 2.85
C ILE A 55 -3.93 -1.44 2.43
N CYS A 56 -4.94 -1.57 1.56
CA CYS A 56 -5.78 -0.49 1.07
C CYS A 56 -6.58 0.18 2.20
N LEU A 57 -7.17 -0.59 3.10
CA LEU A 57 -7.89 -0.05 4.27
C LEU A 57 -6.92 0.66 5.25
N GLY A 58 -5.72 0.11 5.43
CA GLY A 58 -4.67 0.77 6.20
C GLY A 58 -4.27 2.12 5.58
N PHE A 59 -4.12 2.16 4.25
CA PHE A 59 -3.83 3.37 3.51
C PHE A 59 -4.97 4.40 3.58
N ALA A 60 -6.22 3.97 3.53
CA ALA A 60 -7.37 4.86 3.69
C ALA A 60 -7.44 5.46 5.10
N ALA A 61 -7.23 4.65 6.14
CA ALA A 61 -7.17 5.13 7.53
C ALA A 61 -5.99 6.09 7.77
N PHE A 62 -4.85 5.85 7.12
CA PHE A 62 -3.73 6.78 7.10
C PHE A 62 -4.10 8.12 6.45
N ASN A 63 -4.71 8.09 5.26
CA ASN A 63 -5.11 9.30 4.52
C ASN A 63 -6.18 10.10 5.25
N PHE A 64 -7.06 9.44 6.02
CA PHE A 64 -7.97 10.13 6.93
C PHE A 64 -7.22 11.10 7.85
N VAL A 65 -6.22 10.60 8.57
CA VAL A 65 -5.47 11.40 9.54
C VAL A 65 -4.65 12.48 8.86
N VAL A 66 -3.92 12.14 7.80
CA VAL A 66 -3.09 13.10 7.06
C VAL A 66 -3.95 14.19 6.43
N GLY A 67 -5.06 13.83 5.79
CA GLY A 67 -5.97 14.78 5.15
C GLY A 67 -6.61 15.75 6.14
N GLY A 68 -7.08 15.25 7.28
CA GLY A 68 -7.71 16.08 8.30
C GLY A 68 -6.72 17.05 8.95
N LEU A 69 -5.51 16.58 9.26
CA LEU A 69 -4.43 17.41 9.80
C LEU A 69 -3.87 18.39 8.76
N ALA A 70 -3.90 18.06 7.46
CA ALA A 70 -3.48 18.97 6.40
C ALA A 70 -4.41 20.18 6.29
N VAL A 71 -5.73 19.98 6.42
CA VAL A 71 -6.71 21.07 6.38
C VAL A 71 -6.70 21.89 7.67
N HIS A 72 -6.73 21.22 8.83
CA HIS A 72 -6.88 21.90 10.12
C HIS A 72 -5.57 22.31 10.78
N GLY A 73 -4.42 21.81 10.31
CA GLY A 73 -3.11 22.11 10.89
C GLY A 73 -2.84 23.61 11.07
N PRO A 74 -3.04 24.46 10.05
CA PRO A 74 -2.88 25.91 10.20
C PRO A 74 -3.88 26.53 11.19
N THR A 75 -5.12 26.06 11.20
CA THR A 75 -6.18 26.50 12.13
C THR A 75 -5.80 26.19 13.58
N ILE A 76 -5.32 24.98 13.85
CA ILE A 76 -4.86 24.54 15.17
C ILE A 76 -3.74 25.47 15.68
N LEU A 77 -2.75 25.76 14.83
CA LEU A 77 -1.64 26.66 15.19
C LEU A 77 -2.11 28.09 15.49
N ARG A 78 -3.12 28.57 14.77
CA ARG A 78 -3.66 29.91 14.97
C ARG A 78 -4.54 30.04 16.20
N GLU A 79 -5.46 29.10 16.39
CA GLU A 79 -6.49 29.20 17.41
C GLU A 79 -5.99 28.71 18.78
N SER A 80 -5.21 27.62 18.80
CA SER A 80 -4.73 27.04 20.06
C SER A 80 -3.40 27.64 20.52
N LEU A 81 -2.56 28.09 19.58
CA LEU A 81 -1.18 28.52 19.85
C LEU A 81 -0.88 29.95 19.43
N TYR A 82 -1.89 30.70 18.98
CA TYR A 82 -1.82 32.12 18.60
C TYR A 82 -0.71 32.43 17.58
N ALA A 83 -0.35 31.45 16.75
CA ALA A 83 0.64 31.65 15.70
C ALA A 83 0.10 32.62 14.63
N SER A 84 0.98 33.40 14.00
CA SER A 84 0.59 34.16 12.82
C SER A 84 0.24 33.23 11.65
N GLN A 85 -0.66 33.68 10.76
CA GLN A 85 -1.03 32.92 9.55
C GLN A 85 0.20 32.51 8.74
N ALA A 86 1.17 33.42 8.58
CA ALA A 86 2.39 33.15 7.82
C ALA A 86 3.20 32.00 8.45
N VAL A 87 3.41 32.03 9.77
CA VAL A 87 4.16 30.98 10.47
C VAL A 87 3.40 29.64 10.43
N ALA A 88 2.09 29.67 10.60
CA ALA A 88 1.27 28.45 10.58
C ALA A 88 1.34 27.74 9.21
N THR A 89 1.10 28.48 8.12
CA THR A 89 1.09 27.91 6.77
C THR A 89 2.50 27.58 6.26
N LEU A 90 3.48 28.48 6.41
CA LEU A 90 4.85 28.23 5.94
C LEU A 90 5.55 27.17 6.78
N GLY A 91 5.37 27.17 8.09
CA GLY A 91 5.97 26.19 8.99
C GLY A 91 5.50 24.76 8.68
N LEU A 92 4.18 24.56 8.57
CA LEU A 92 3.63 23.25 8.20
C LEU A 92 3.95 22.87 6.76
N GLY A 93 3.93 23.81 5.82
CA GLY A 93 4.28 23.56 4.43
C GLY A 93 5.73 23.10 4.26
N LEU A 94 6.68 23.80 4.89
CA LEU A 94 8.09 23.42 4.87
C LEU A 94 8.30 22.07 5.56
N ALA A 95 7.71 21.87 6.74
CA ALA A 95 7.76 20.58 7.43
C ALA A 95 7.27 19.46 6.51
N THR A 96 6.13 19.64 5.84
CA THR A 96 5.53 18.65 4.94
C THR A 96 6.43 18.34 3.75
N VAL A 97 7.02 19.34 3.09
CA VAL A 97 7.90 19.11 1.93
C VAL A 97 9.15 18.33 2.33
N PHE A 98 9.86 18.78 3.37
CA PHE A 98 11.10 18.13 3.79
C PHE A 98 10.85 16.71 4.32
N THR A 99 9.85 16.55 5.19
CA THR A 99 9.50 15.23 5.75
C THR A 99 8.89 14.31 4.69
N GLY A 100 8.18 14.84 3.71
CA GLY A 100 7.63 14.08 2.58
C GLY A 100 8.72 13.44 1.75
N VAL A 101 9.74 14.22 1.35
CA VAL A 101 10.86 13.73 0.55
C VAL A 101 11.73 12.75 1.37
N LEU A 102 12.19 13.18 2.54
CA LEU A 102 13.09 12.39 3.37
C LEU A 102 12.42 11.14 3.93
N GLY A 103 11.16 11.26 4.38
CA GLY A 103 10.39 10.16 4.92
C GLY A 103 10.12 9.11 3.86
N THR A 104 9.62 9.50 2.68
CA THR A 104 9.34 8.55 1.60
C THR A 104 10.60 7.78 1.19
N TYR A 105 11.75 8.46 1.07
CA TYR A 105 13.04 7.82 0.80
C TYR A 105 13.45 6.86 1.92
N PHE A 106 13.41 7.32 3.17
CA PHE A 106 13.80 6.54 4.34
C PHE A 106 12.93 5.28 4.51
N GLY A 107 11.62 5.42 4.31
CA GLY A 107 10.66 4.33 4.31
C GLY A 107 10.95 3.26 3.27
N GLY A 108 11.18 3.69 2.02
CA GLY A 108 11.56 2.80 0.92
C GLY A 108 12.86 2.04 1.22
N TRP A 109 13.90 2.77 1.63
CA TRP A 109 15.18 2.18 2.04
C TRP A 109 15.02 1.15 3.16
N LEU A 110 14.23 1.47 4.18
CA LEU A 110 13.99 0.57 5.31
C LEU A 110 13.22 -0.69 4.88
N SER A 111 12.22 -0.53 4.01
CA SER A 111 11.46 -1.64 3.45
C SER A 111 12.35 -2.56 2.61
N ASP A 112 13.20 -2.01 1.75
CA ASP A 112 14.13 -2.79 0.92
C ASP A 112 15.15 -3.53 1.79
N LYS A 113 15.67 -2.86 2.83
CA LYS A 113 16.59 -3.47 3.80
C LYS A 113 15.94 -4.63 4.56
N VAL A 114 14.68 -4.48 4.97
CA VAL A 114 13.92 -5.53 5.66
C VAL A 114 13.52 -6.67 4.70
N ALA A 115 13.28 -6.38 3.43
CA ALA A 115 12.97 -7.39 2.42
C ALA A 115 14.17 -8.31 2.13
N GLY A 116 15.40 -7.77 2.19
CA GLY A 116 16.65 -8.52 2.00
C GLY A 116 17.15 -8.52 0.54
N LYS A 117 18.18 -9.31 0.24
CA LYS A 117 18.74 -9.42 -1.12
C LYS A 117 17.84 -10.33 -1.97
N ASN A 118 17.51 -9.88 -3.19
CA ASN A 118 16.63 -10.57 -4.14
C ASN A 118 15.29 -11.03 -3.53
N PRO A 119 14.51 -10.11 -2.93
CA PRO A 119 13.28 -10.49 -2.25
C PRO A 119 12.20 -10.86 -3.25
N ASP A 120 11.54 -12.00 -2.99
CA ASP A 120 10.32 -12.37 -3.68
C ASP A 120 9.18 -11.38 -3.38
N VAL A 121 8.12 -11.44 -4.19
CA VAL A 121 6.96 -10.55 -4.10
C VAL A 121 6.30 -10.57 -2.72
N SER A 122 6.21 -11.74 -2.08
CA SER A 122 5.63 -11.87 -0.74
C SER A 122 6.53 -11.27 0.33
N SER A 123 7.86 -11.42 0.21
CA SER A 123 8.81 -10.79 1.11
C SER A 123 8.74 -9.27 1.03
N ARG A 124 8.64 -8.71 -0.20
CA ARG A 124 8.45 -7.27 -0.41
C ARG A 124 7.16 -6.75 0.21
N ALA A 125 6.03 -7.42 -0.08
CA ALA A 125 4.73 -7.02 0.47
C ALA A 125 4.69 -7.07 2.01
N ARG A 126 5.29 -8.12 2.59
CA ARG A 126 5.40 -8.30 4.04
C ARG A 126 6.30 -7.24 4.68
N ALA A 127 7.48 -7.00 4.10
CA ALA A 127 8.39 -5.96 4.57
C ALA A 127 7.71 -4.60 4.53
N GLY A 128 7.04 -4.28 3.42
CA GLY A 128 6.31 -3.04 3.27
C GLY A 128 5.22 -2.86 4.32
N SER A 129 4.34 -3.86 4.47
CA SER A 129 3.28 -3.85 5.49
C SER A 129 3.82 -3.72 6.92
N LYS A 130 4.94 -4.38 7.22
CA LYS A 130 5.60 -4.29 8.54
C LYS A 130 6.12 -2.88 8.80
N ILE A 131 6.79 -2.26 7.82
CA ILE A 131 7.29 -0.88 7.96
C ILE A 131 6.13 0.11 8.09
N CYS A 132 5.07 -0.03 7.30
CA CYS A 132 3.89 0.82 7.42
C CYS A 132 3.28 0.74 8.83
N ALA A 133 3.13 -0.47 9.39
CA ALA A 133 2.59 -0.66 10.73
C ALA A 133 3.47 -0.02 11.82
N ILE A 134 4.78 -0.26 11.80
CA ILE A 134 5.72 0.27 12.81
C ILE A 134 5.79 1.80 12.74
N MET A 135 6.00 2.35 11.55
CA MET A 135 6.16 3.79 11.38
C MET A 135 4.86 4.53 11.69
N SER A 136 3.71 3.93 11.45
CA SER A 136 2.41 4.53 11.83
C SER A 136 2.11 4.43 13.30
N ALA A 137 2.60 3.40 14.00
CA ALA A 137 2.54 3.35 15.46
C ALA A 137 3.39 4.47 16.09
N ILE A 138 4.61 4.68 15.56
CA ILE A 138 5.46 5.80 15.95
C ILE A 138 4.77 7.14 15.63
N GLY A 139 4.18 7.26 14.43
CA GLY A 139 3.41 8.41 14.01
C GLY A 139 2.23 8.70 14.95
N ALA A 140 1.44 7.69 15.31
CA ALA A 140 0.32 7.82 16.23
C ALA A 140 0.73 8.39 17.59
N LEU A 141 1.82 7.87 18.17
CA LEU A 141 2.37 8.37 19.43
C LEU A 141 2.82 9.82 19.31
N SER A 142 3.51 10.16 18.22
CA SER A 142 3.97 11.52 17.99
C SER A 142 2.83 12.52 17.76
N ILE A 143 1.75 12.11 17.07
CA ILE A 143 0.54 12.91 16.91
C ILE A 143 -0.14 13.11 18.28
N ALA A 144 -0.18 12.09 19.12
CA ALA A 144 -0.70 12.25 20.48
C ALA A 144 0.12 13.31 21.26
N SER A 145 1.45 13.29 21.11
CA SER A 145 2.34 14.28 21.71
C SER A 145 2.14 15.70 21.17
N THR A 146 1.72 15.90 19.90
CA THR A 146 1.43 17.24 19.37
C THR A 146 0.18 17.86 20.03
N ALA A 147 -0.77 17.04 20.49
CA ALA A 147 -1.96 17.53 21.20
C ALA A 147 -1.62 18.21 22.54
N MET A 148 -0.45 17.88 23.11
CA MET A 148 0.07 18.43 24.36
C MET A 148 1.03 19.62 24.15
N ALA A 149 1.12 20.13 22.92
CA ALA A 149 2.03 21.21 22.61
C ALA A 149 1.59 22.55 23.23
N ASN A 150 2.48 23.20 23.98
CA ASN A 150 2.26 24.52 24.60
C ASN A 150 2.89 25.68 23.82
N SER A 151 3.57 25.40 22.70
CA SER A 151 4.19 26.43 21.85
C SER A 151 4.18 26.02 20.39
N THR A 152 4.14 27.02 19.51
CA THR A 152 4.21 26.83 18.04
C THR A 152 5.45 26.04 17.62
N GLY A 153 6.61 26.33 18.20
CA GLY A 153 7.84 25.62 17.90
C GLY A 153 7.79 24.14 18.30
N MET A 154 7.24 23.84 19.48
CA MET A 154 7.08 22.46 19.94
C MET A 154 6.06 21.70 19.09
N PHE A 155 4.95 22.33 18.73
CA PHE A 155 3.96 21.75 17.83
C PHE A 155 4.57 21.42 16.48
N LEU A 156 5.25 22.37 15.83
CA LEU A 156 5.88 22.15 14.53
C LEU A 156 6.97 21.07 14.59
N CYS A 157 7.76 21.01 15.66
CA CYS A 157 8.78 19.98 15.84
C CYS A 157 8.16 18.58 15.95
N MET A 158 7.20 18.39 16.86
CA MET A 158 6.51 17.11 17.06
C MET A 158 5.67 16.73 15.83
N MET A 159 5.07 17.70 15.16
CA MET A 159 4.32 17.46 13.92
C MET A 159 5.27 17.06 12.79
N SER A 160 6.46 17.66 12.70
CA SER A 160 7.48 17.26 11.72
C SER A 160 7.97 15.83 11.96
N PHE A 161 8.18 15.43 13.22
CA PHE A 161 8.52 14.04 13.55
C PHE A 161 7.39 13.07 13.18
N SER A 162 6.14 13.47 13.46
CA SER A 162 4.94 12.72 13.05
C SER A 162 4.89 12.55 11.53
N LEU A 163 5.02 13.65 10.77
CA LEU A 163 5.00 13.64 9.31
C LEU A 163 6.14 12.80 8.72
N MET A 164 7.34 12.86 9.30
CA MET A 164 8.46 12.02 8.88
C MET A 164 8.12 10.53 9.02
N ALA A 165 7.56 10.14 10.17
CA ALA A 165 7.15 8.77 10.42
C ALA A 165 6.02 8.33 9.47
N LEU A 166 5.00 9.18 9.29
CA LEU A 166 3.88 8.93 8.40
C LEU A 166 4.31 8.81 6.93
N PHE A 167 5.11 9.74 6.41
CA PHE A 167 5.60 9.68 5.03
C PHE A 167 6.60 8.56 4.77
N SER A 168 7.20 8.00 5.83
CA SER A 168 7.97 6.75 5.72
C SER A 168 7.12 5.53 5.37
N THR A 169 5.79 5.65 5.34
CA THR A 169 4.89 4.58 4.89
C THR A 169 4.56 4.64 3.41
N THR A 170 4.80 5.77 2.74
CA THR A 170 4.35 6.03 1.36
C THR A 170 4.91 5.01 0.36
N ALA A 171 6.23 4.90 0.26
CA ALA A 171 6.87 3.96 -0.67
C ALA A 171 6.59 2.49 -0.30
N PRO A 172 6.74 2.06 0.97
CA PRO A 172 6.43 0.69 1.39
C PRO A 172 4.97 0.27 1.14
N CYS A 173 4.01 1.18 1.33
CA CYS A 173 2.59 0.91 1.10
C CYS A 173 2.31 0.67 -0.39
N ASN A 174 2.85 1.53 -1.28
CA ASN A 174 2.68 1.37 -2.72
C ASN A 174 3.30 0.08 -3.24
N VAL A 175 4.49 -0.28 -2.75
CA VAL A 175 5.12 -1.58 -3.06
C VAL A 175 4.23 -2.73 -2.59
N GLY A 176 3.66 -2.64 -1.38
CA GLY A 176 2.74 -3.64 -0.85
C GLY A 176 1.48 -3.82 -1.70
N LEU A 177 0.84 -2.72 -2.11
CA LEU A 177 -0.32 -2.72 -3.00
C LEU A 177 0.02 -3.38 -4.34
N MET A 178 1.11 -2.96 -5.00
CA MET A 178 1.54 -3.54 -6.28
C MET A 178 1.95 -5.02 -6.17
N SER A 179 2.44 -5.44 -5.01
CA SER A 179 2.89 -6.82 -4.76
C SER A 179 1.75 -7.78 -4.42
N THR A 180 0.54 -7.26 -4.17
CA THR A 180 -0.64 -8.06 -3.79
C THR A 180 -1.68 -8.19 -4.90
N VAL A 181 -1.32 -7.75 -6.12
CA VAL A 181 -2.14 -7.80 -7.34
C VAL A 181 -1.28 -8.26 -8.54
N PRO A 182 -1.90 -8.89 -9.56
CA PRO A 182 -1.21 -9.29 -10.78
C PRO A 182 -0.53 -8.10 -11.48
N GLU A 183 0.55 -8.34 -12.23
CA GLU A 183 1.34 -7.26 -12.84
C GLU A 183 0.53 -6.43 -13.85
N ASP A 184 -0.35 -7.08 -14.59
CA ASP A 184 -1.24 -6.52 -15.61
C ASP A 184 -2.35 -5.63 -15.02
N VAL A 185 -2.68 -5.78 -13.73
CA VAL A 185 -3.71 -4.97 -13.06
C VAL A 185 -3.15 -4.09 -11.93
N ARG A 186 -1.83 -3.91 -11.83
CA ARG A 186 -1.19 -3.06 -10.79
C ARG A 186 -1.68 -1.62 -10.82
N SER A 187 -1.84 -1.04 -12.01
CA SER A 187 -2.33 0.33 -12.17
C SER A 187 -3.79 0.47 -11.74
N GLN A 188 -4.66 -0.48 -12.12
CA GLN A 188 -6.05 -0.56 -11.62
C GLN A 188 -6.07 -0.68 -10.10
N GLY A 189 -5.24 -1.56 -9.51
CA GLY A 189 -5.14 -1.74 -8.06
C GLY A 189 -4.78 -0.44 -7.33
N LEU A 190 -3.79 0.31 -7.82
CA LEU A 190 -3.43 1.60 -7.22
C LEU A 190 -4.56 2.63 -7.38
N ALA A 191 -5.19 2.71 -8.54
CA ALA A 191 -6.33 3.60 -8.77
C ALA A 191 -7.50 3.29 -7.80
N ILE A 192 -7.81 2.01 -7.59
CA ILE A 192 -8.80 1.56 -6.61
C ILE A 192 -8.40 2.01 -5.21
N SER A 193 -7.13 1.85 -4.81
CA SER A 193 -6.68 2.25 -3.48
C SER A 193 -6.78 3.75 -3.22
N ILE A 194 -6.51 4.57 -4.25
CA ILE A 194 -6.68 6.03 -4.19
C ILE A 194 -8.17 6.38 -4.10
N GLY A 195 -9.02 5.76 -4.92
CA GLY A 195 -10.48 5.96 -4.88
C GLY A 195 -11.09 5.61 -3.53
N VAL A 196 -10.68 4.49 -2.93
CA VAL A 196 -11.09 4.09 -1.57
C VAL A 196 -10.59 5.11 -0.54
N SER A 197 -9.32 5.53 -0.64
CA SER A 197 -8.74 6.52 0.28
C SER A 197 -9.43 7.88 0.19
N HIS A 198 -9.89 8.28 -0.99
CA HIS A 198 -10.75 9.46 -1.12
C HIS A 198 -12.11 9.25 -0.49
N LEU A 199 -12.79 8.14 -0.81
CA LEU A 199 -14.16 7.93 -0.37
C LEU A 199 -14.31 7.89 1.17
N ILE A 200 -13.39 7.20 1.86
CA ILE A 200 -13.50 6.96 3.31
C ILE A 200 -12.35 7.56 4.14
N GLY A 201 -11.35 8.15 3.48
CA GLY A 201 -10.16 8.69 4.13
C GLY A 201 -10.14 10.21 4.17
N ASP A 202 -9.43 10.83 3.22
CA ASP A 202 -9.08 12.25 3.26
C ASP A 202 -10.23 13.22 2.94
N PHE A 203 -11.26 12.78 2.20
CA PHE A 203 -12.44 13.61 1.93
C PHE A 203 -13.35 13.79 3.16
N PRO A 204 -13.77 12.73 3.88
CA PRO A 204 -14.62 12.90 5.06
C PRO A 204 -13.87 13.44 6.30
N SER A 205 -12.54 13.29 6.35
CA SER A 205 -11.80 13.57 7.58
C SER A 205 -11.81 15.03 8.07
N PRO A 206 -11.75 16.07 7.21
CA PRO A 206 -11.79 17.45 7.71
C PRO A 206 -13.14 17.78 8.34
N VAL A 207 -14.24 17.26 7.78
CA VAL A 207 -15.59 17.49 8.32
C VAL A 207 -15.71 16.83 9.70
N ILE A 208 -15.27 15.57 9.83
CA ILE A 208 -15.35 14.83 11.10
C ILE A 208 -14.44 15.45 12.16
N MET A 209 -13.18 15.76 11.82
CA MET A 209 -12.26 16.38 12.76
C MET A 209 -12.70 17.77 13.20
N GLY A 210 -13.24 18.58 12.28
CA GLY A 210 -13.82 19.88 12.59
C GLY A 210 -15.01 19.76 13.54
N ALA A 211 -15.95 18.85 13.26
CA ALA A 211 -17.10 18.60 14.13
C ALA A 211 -16.69 18.15 15.54
N ILE A 212 -15.64 17.33 15.67
CA ILE A 212 -15.09 16.93 16.98
C ILE A 212 -14.48 18.12 17.71
N ALA A 213 -13.69 18.96 17.00
CA ALA A 213 -13.10 20.16 17.58
C ALA A 213 -14.17 21.14 18.07
N ASP A 214 -15.22 21.37 17.28
CA ASP A 214 -16.34 22.26 17.62
C ASP A 214 -17.14 21.73 18.81
N ALA A 215 -17.48 20.43 18.82
CA ALA A 215 -18.25 19.81 19.89
C ALA A 215 -17.49 19.77 21.22
N SER A 216 -16.18 19.49 21.18
CA SER A 216 -15.31 19.45 22.36
C SER A 216 -14.75 20.80 22.76
N LYS A 217 -14.86 21.82 21.89
CA LYS A 217 -14.20 23.13 22.00
C LYS A 217 -12.67 23.02 22.19
N SER A 218 -12.07 21.96 21.67
CA SER A 218 -10.65 21.67 21.85
C SER A 218 -10.05 20.94 20.66
N TRP A 219 -9.11 21.61 19.99
CA TRP A 219 -8.30 20.98 18.94
C TRP A 219 -7.44 19.82 19.44
N SER A 220 -7.00 19.85 20.70
CA SER A 220 -6.26 18.74 21.30
C SER A 220 -7.07 17.44 21.30
N VAL A 221 -8.39 17.50 21.53
CA VAL A 221 -9.26 16.33 21.46
C VAL A 221 -9.36 15.79 20.03
N ALA A 222 -9.47 16.67 19.03
CA ALA A 222 -9.48 16.27 17.62
C ALA A 222 -8.14 15.63 17.18
N ILE A 223 -7.00 16.14 17.65
CA ILE A 223 -5.69 15.55 17.39
C ILE A 223 -5.56 14.17 18.06
N MET A 224 -6.03 14.03 19.31
CA MET A 224 -6.02 12.74 20.02
C MET A 224 -6.92 11.72 19.32
N PHE A 225 -8.08 12.15 18.81
CA PHE A 225 -8.92 11.30 17.96
C PHE A 225 -8.16 10.82 16.72
N ALA A 226 -7.43 11.72 16.04
CA ALA A 226 -6.61 11.35 14.88
C ALA A 226 -5.47 10.37 15.25
N ALA A 227 -4.83 10.54 16.41
CA ALA A 227 -3.83 9.62 16.93
C ALA A 227 -4.42 8.22 17.18
N VAL A 228 -5.61 8.14 17.78
CA VAL A 228 -6.32 6.87 18.00
C VAL A 228 -6.75 6.25 16.67
N TRP A 229 -7.26 7.06 15.74
CA TRP A 229 -7.66 6.59 14.41
C TRP A 229 -6.49 5.99 13.64
N MET A 230 -5.28 6.53 13.79
CA MET A 230 -4.07 5.98 13.18
C MET A 230 -3.79 4.53 13.63
N LEU A 231 -4.25 4.11 14.81
CA LEU A 231 -4.14 2.71 15.27
C LEU A 231 -4.93 1.74 14.38
N LEU A 232 -5.99 2.21 13.69
CA LEU A 232 -6.69 1.41 12.69
C LEU A 232 -5.76 1.07 11.51
N ALA A 233 -4.96 2.04 11.05
CA ALA A 233 -3.96 1.80 10.01
C ALA A 233 -2.91 0.79 10.47
N VAL A 234 -2.44 0.93 11.72
CA VAL A 234 -1.50 -0.03 12.35
C VAL A 234 -2.09 -1.43 12.39
N ALA A 235 -3.36 -1.58 12.80
CA ALA A 235 -4.05 -2.85 12.86
C ALA A 235 -4.18 -3.49 11.46
N CYS A 236 -4.66 -2.72 10.47
CA CYS A 236 -4.82 -3.19 9.10
C CYS A 236 -3.49 -3.67 8.48
N TRP A 237 -2.42 -2.90 8.61
CA TRP A 237 -1.10 -3.29 8.08
C TRP A 237 -0.44 -4.43 8.86
N SER A 238 -0.68 -4.53 10.18
CA SER A 238 -0.22 -5.67 10.97
C SER A 238 -0.94 -6.96 10.57
N LEU A 239 -2.26 -6.88 10.34
CA LEU A 239 -3.05 -7.99 9.83
C LEU A 239 -2.64 -8.37 8.41
N ALA A 240 -2.36 -7.41 7.53
CA ALA A 240 -1.82 -7.66 6.20
C ALA A 240 -0.48 -8.39 6.28
N CYS A 241 0.46 -7.90 7.11
CA CYS A 241 1.76 -8.53 7.34
C CYS A 241 1.61 -9.98 7.82
N ARG A 242 0.73 -10.23 8.79
CA ARG A 242 0.43 -11.58 9.29
C ARG A 242 -0.21 -12.47 8.24
N HIS A 243 -1.14 -11.94 7.44
CA HIS A 243 -1.79 -12.68 6.37
C HIS A 243 -0.78 -13.08 5.29
N ILE A 244 0.05 -12.14 4.84
CA ILE A 244 1.12 -12.38 3.85
C ILE A 244 2.15 -13.37 4.37
N TYR A 245 2.52 -13.30 5.66
CA TYR A 245 3.42 -14.28 6.27
C TYR A 245 2.87 -15.72 6.22
N ARG A 246 1.55 -15.88 6.40
CA ARG A 246 0.89 -17.20 6.47
C ARG A 246 0.52 -17.78 5.11
N TYR A 247 0.04 -16.94 4.21
CA TYR A 247 -0.58 -17.36 2.95
C TYR A 247 0.17 -16.86 1.71
N GLY A 248 1.25 -16.08 1.89
CA GLY A 248 1.91 -15.34 0.83
C GLY A 248 1.13 -14.10 0.41
N ALA A 249 1.72 -13.27 -0.44
CA ALA A 249 1.03 -12.14 -1.09
C ALA A 249 0.08 -12.60 -2.21
N VAL A 250 -0.23 -13.91 -2.25
CA VAL A 250 -0.72 -14.66 -3.40
C VAL A 250 -1.82 -13.92 -4.15
N VAL A 251 -1.52 -13.77 -5.43
CA VAL A 251 -2.47 -13.56 -6.50
C VAL A 251 -2.52 -14.89 -7.24
N PRO A 252 -3.61 -15.66 -7.16
CA PRO A 252 -3.88 -16.64 -8.20
C PRO A 252 -4.07 -15.81 -9.46
N THR A 253 -3.14 -15.91 -10.42
CA THR A 253 -3.47 -15.54 -11.79
C THR A 253 -4.66 -16.40 -12.14
N ALA A 254 -5.86 -15.81 -12.14
CA ALA A 254 -6.97 -16.47 -12.75
C ALA A 254 -6.56 -16.76 -14.22
N PRO A 255 -6.97 -17.90 -14.79
CA PRO A 255 -6.58 -18.34 -16.12
C PRO A 255 -7.20 -17.45 -17.24
N HIS A 256 -7.11 -16.13 -17.11
CA HIS A 256 -7.56 -15.18 -18.12
C HIS A 256 -6.58 -15.09 -19.30
N VAL A 257 -5.42 -15.76 -19.21
CA VAL A 257 -4.62 -16.09 -20.40
C VAL A 257 -5.32 -17.17 -21.25
N THR A 258 -6.25 -17.96 -20.69
CA THR A 258 -6.96 -19.02 -21.44
C THR A 258 -8.12 -18.50 -22.28
N TYR A 259 -8.70 -17.32 -21.99
CA TYR A 259 -9.72 -16.74 -22.88
C TYR A 259 -9.12 -16.25 -24.21
N TYR A 260 -7.83 -15.92 -24.24
CA TYR A 260 -7.13 -15.55 -25.47
C TYR A 260 -6.60 -16.75 -26.26
N VAL A 261 -6.48 -17.92 -25.62
CA VAL A 261 -6.08 -19.18 -26.31
C VAL A 261 -7.31 -19.98 -26.78
N SER A 262 -8.47 -19.85 -26.13
CA SER A 262 -9.68 -20.61 -26.47
C SER A 262 -10.44 -20.09 -27.70
N GLN A 263 -10.24 -18.84 -28.13
CA GLN A 263 -10.87 -18.31 -29.36
C GLN A 263 -9.93 -18.31 -30.56
N ALA A 264 -8.63 -18.48 -30.35
CA ALA A 264 -7.64 -18.57 -31.42
C ALA A 264 -7.39 -20.01 -31.92
N SER A 265 -8.02 -21.04 -31.33
CA SER A 265 -7.75 -22.45 -31.64
C SER A 265 -8.93 -23.24 -32.21
N THR A 266 -9.94 -22.58 -32.81
CA THR A 266 -10.98 -23.34 -33.55
C THR A 266 -10.63 -23.59 -35.02
N ASP A 267 -9.54 -23.03 -35.53
CA ASP A 267 -9.09 -23.26 -36.92
C ASP A 267 -7.76 -24.02 -37.08
N ASP A 268 -7.00 -24.28 -36.02
CA ASP A 268 -5.77 -25.09 -36.08
C ASP A 268 -5.76 -26.15 -34.98
N ILE A 269 -6.45 -27.26 -35.22
CA ILE A 269 -6.29 -28.50 -34.46
C ILE A 269 -5.44 -29.44 -35.31
N ASP A 270 -4.12 -29.36 -35.14
CA ASP A 270 -3.22 -30.48 -35.38
C ASP A 270 -2.31 -30.65 -34.15
N LYS A 271 -2.62 -31.72 -33.40
CA LYS A 271 -1.77 -32.56 -32.54
C LYS A 271 -0.50 -31.91 -31.91
N GLU A 272 -0.51 -31.68 -30.58
CA GLU A 272 0.41 -32.33 -29.61
C GLU A 272 0.35 -31.74 -28.18
N THR A 273 0.27 -32.66 -27.21
CA THR A 273 0.62 -32.56 -25.77
C THR A 273 -0.10 -31.56 -24.86
N SER A 274 -1.05 -32.08 -24.07
CA SER A 274 -1.69 -31.43 -22.94
C SER A 274 -0.71 -31.19 -21.77
N PHE A 275 -0.36 -29.94 -21.51
CA PHE A 275 0.25 -29.51 -20.26
C PHE A 275 -0.84 -28.95 -19.34
N ASP A 276 -1.12 -29.63 -18.23
CA ASP A 276 -2.10 -29.20 -17.22
C ASP A 276 -1.39 -28.48 -16.05
N PRO A 277 -1.42 -27.14 -15.99
CA PRO A 277 -0.70 -26.36 -14.98
C PRO A 277 -1.27 -26.51 -13.57
N VAL A 278 -2.49 -27.04 -13.40
CA VAL A 278 -3.09 -27.28 -12.08
C VAL A 278 -2.46 -28.50 -11.40
N MET A 279 -2.13 -29.53 -12.19
CA MET A 279 -1.49 -30.76 -11.68
C MET A 279 -0.06 -30.50 -11.19
N ASP A 280 0.71 -29.64 -11.87
CA ASP A 280 2.10 -29.31 -11.47
C ASP A 280 2.15 -28.55 -10.13
N VAL A 281 1.16 -27.71 -9.82
CA VAL A 281 1.07 -27.03 -8.53
C VAL A 281 0.73 -28.00 -7.39
N VAL A 282 -0.17 -28.96 -7.65
CA VAL A 282 -0.55 -29.99 -6.68
C VAL A 282 0.61 -30.95 -6.44
N GLU A 283 1.29 -31.41 -7.49
CA GLU A 283 2.47 -32.27 -7.38
C GLU A 283 3.62 -31.59 -6.63
N ARG A 284 3.88 -30.29 -6.89
CA ARG A 284 4.89 -29.52 -6.14
C ARG A 284 4.51 -29.32 -4.68
N ALA A 285 3.22 -29.20 -4.35
CA ALA A 285 2.74 -29.11 -2.97
C ALA A 285 2.87 -30.46 -2.24
N GLU A 286 2.58 -31.57 -2.91
CA GLU A 286 2.76 -32.92 -2.37
C GLU A 286 4.24 -33.30 -2.20
N ALA A 287 5.09 -32.93 -3.16
CA ALA A 287 6.53 -33.13 -3.08
C ALA A 287 7.14 -32.39 -1.87
N ARG A 288 6.70 -31.16 -1.59
CA ARG A 288 7.12 -30.41 -0.38
C ARG A 288 6.67 -31.09 0.91
N ARG A 289 5.43 -31.59 0.98
CA ARG A 289 4.95 -32.33 2.18
C ARG A 289 5.72 -33.64 2.40
N LYS A 290 6.08 -34.36 1.34
CA LYS A 290 6.94 -35.55 1.43
C LYS A 290 8.35 -35.20 1.92
N MET A 291 8.92 -34.10 1.44
CA MET A 291 10.24 -33.63 1.87
C MET A 291 10.25 -33.20 3.35
N GLU A 292 9.22 -32.48 3.83
CA GLU A 292 9.08 -32.11 5.24
C GLU A 292 8.96 -33.33 6.15
N LYS A 293 8.17 -34.34 5.74
CA LYS A 293 8.06 -35.60 6.49
C LYS A 293 9.40 -36.35 6.57
N LEU A 294 10.19 -36.38 5.49
CA LEU A 294 11.51 -37.01 5.47
C LEU A 294 12.52 -36.27 6.34
N LEU A 295 12.48 -34.94 6.36
CA LEU A 295 13.34 -34.12 7.23
C LEU A 295 13.01 -34.33 8.70
N LEU A 296 11.71 -34.39 9.05
CA LEU A 296 11.27 -34.70 10.41
C LEU A 296 11.67 -36.13 10.84
N LEU A 297 11.60 -37.10 9.92
CA LEU A 297 12.03 -38.47 10.21
C LEU A 297 13.56 -38.56 10.43
N ARG A 298 14.35 -37.85 9.61
CA ARG A 298 15.81 -37.76 9.78
C ARG A 298 16.19 -37.07 11.09
N LEU A 299 15.50 -36.01 11.47
CA LEU A 299 15.70 -35.34 12.76
C LEU A 299 15.40 -36.26 13.94
N LYS A 300 14.34 -37.07 13.83
CA LYS A 300 13.96 -38.04 14.87
C LYS A 300 14.98 -39.17 15.02
N LEU A 301 15.46 -39.72 13.90
CA LEU A 301 16.54 -40.72 13.89
C LEU A 301 17.87 -40.16 14.40
N PHE A 302 18.14 -38.87 14.21
CA PHE A 302 19.34 -38.22 14.73
C PHE A 302 19.27 -38.03 16.25
N CYS A 303 18.09 -37.73 16.80
CA CYS A 303 17.88 -37.68 18.25
C CYS A 303 17.97 -39.07 18.90
N ASP A 304 17.40 -40.11 18.29
CA ASP A 304 17.41 -41.47 18.86
C ASP A 304 18.79 -42.14 18.84
N ASN A 305 19.69 -41.76 17.90
CA ASN A 305 21.08 -42.23 17.86
C ASN A 305 22.05 -41.43 18.75
N SER A 306 21.55 -40.47 19.54
CA SER A 306 22.35 -39.61 20.43
C SER A 306 22.17 -39.93 21.92
N GLN A 307 21.52 -41.05 22.24
CA GLN A 307 21.47 -41.69 23.57
C GLN A 307 22.23 -43.01 23.53
#